data_AF-A0A933QKT4-F1
#
_entry.id   AF-A0A933QKT4-F1
#
_cell.length_a   1.000
_cell.length_b   1.000
_cell.length_c   1.000
_cell.angle_alpha   90.00
_cell.angle_beta   90.00
_cell.angle_gamma   90.00
#
_symmetry.space_group_name_H-M   'P 1'
#
loop_
_entity.id
_entity.type
_entity.pdbx_description
1 polymer ?
#
loop_
_entity_poly.entity_id
_entity_poly.type
_entity_poly.pdbx_seq_one_letter_code
_entity_poly.pdbx_strand_id
1 'polypeptide(L)'
;MQLIFEDKGRRTVRNKEEIKFSSFSCYHLIVLTARAKSERQASENATDDEDLIVKIDGKTFPKLNSDRLKDSPAAFSGGGLHNLSKSIYFLTCLKGREHSIILETDKDPNTATFESLQVYTIDLLDKTFTLEVNQQAEDGDRRSWITFALDDLPLKSATPTLTYSRRKRDSDDVKIIINGEVQRNILTNIKHFLWRFVGFLLPKLFPTKTETEILTVSLSQGLHYLELHADRMPILKEIAFDFGTSPPIPEGVPTVDNPKWTGDFYDDTEVMLLARTIYGEAGGEPKEAKIGVGWAIRNRVEDLANRWGKTYHEVILAEGQYDSLWNRWTYDKVRNPPINDPKEKNAWKESYDAAQKVIDGKIDDPTNGANHFYATTIPKPDWADESKFTTQIGITRFHKL
;
A
#
# COMPACT_ATOMS: atom_id res chain seq x y z
N MET A 1 5.60 -5.07 -1.06
CA MET A 1 5.47 -3.60 -1.08
C MET A 1 6.44 -3.04 -2.11
N GLN A 2 5.97 -2.26 -3.08
CA GLN A 2 6.80 -1.69 -4.16
C GLN A 2 6.55 -0.19 -4.28
N LEU A 3 7.60 0.63 -4.29
CA LEU A 3 7.49 2.08 -4.51
C LEU A 3 7.17 2.35 -5.98
N ILE A 4 6.06 3.04 -6.24
CA ILE A 4 5.61 3.37 -7.61
C ILE A 4 5.63 4.87 -7.91
N PHE A 5 5.61 5.72 -6.88
CA PHE A 5 5.69 7.17 -7.04
C PHE A 5 6.40 7.80 -5.85
N GLU A 6 7.25 8.80 -6.12
CA GLU A 6 7.93 9.57 -5.09
C GLU A 6 8.07 11.04 -5.52
N ASP A 7 7.73 11.95 -4.60
CA ASP A 7 7.98 13.38 -4.70
C ASP A 7 8.68 13.85 -3.42
N LYS A 8 9.91 14.34 -3.56
CA LYS A 8 10.74 14.90 -2.48
C LYS A 8 10.87 16.42 -2.55
N GLY A 9 10.11 17.07 -3.43
CA GLY A 9 10.21 18.49 -3.73
C GLY A 9 9.52 19.34 -2.67
N ARG A 10 10.18 19.57 -1.53
CA ARG A 10 9.66 20.45 -0.46
C ARG A 10 9.25 21.81 -1.03
N ARG A 11 7.99 22.21 -0.80
CA ARG A 11 7.40 23.44 -1.36
C ARG A 11 6.22 23.94 -0.54
N THR A 12 5.83 25.18 -0.78
CA THR A 12 4.63 25.78 -0.19
C THR A 12 3.42 25.47 -1.08
N VAL A 13 2.41 24.82 -0.50
CA VAL A 13 1.09 24.67 -1.11
C VAL A 13 0.29 25.94 -0.83
N ARG A 14 -0.33 26.51 -1.88
CA ARG A 14 -1.23 27.67 -1.79
C ARG A 14 -2.58 27.29 -2.36
N ASN A 15 -3.65 27.41 -1.58
CA ASN A 15 -5.03 27.09 -1.95
C ASN A 15 -5.24 25.60 -2.29
N LYS A 16 -4.67 25.13 -3.41
CA LYS A 16 -4.81 23.76 -3.88
C LYS A 16 -3.62 23.34 -4.72
N GLU A 17 -3.18 22.10 -4.53
CA GLU A 17 -2.25 21.40 -5.40
C GLU A 17 -2.79 20.01 -5.74
N GLU A 18 -2.62 19.59 -6.99
CA GLU A 18 -2.99 18.24 -7.47
C GLU A 18 -1.73 17.50 -7.92
N ILE A 19 -1.51 16.33 -7.33
CA ILE A 19 -0.42 15.42 -7.67
C ILE A 19 -1.03 14.19 -8.33
N LYS A 20 -0.58 13.85 -9.54
CA LYS A 20 -1.07 12.69 -10.30
C LYS A 20 -0.04 11.57 -10.34
N PHE A 21 -0.52 10.34 -10.29
CA PHE A 21 0.30 9.14 -10.49
C PHE A 21 -0.54 8.04 -11.13
N SER A 22 0.12 7.08 -11.78
CA SER A 22 -0.54 5.91 -12.37
C SER A 22 -0.26 4.66 -11.53
N SER A 23 -1.24 3.78 -11.41
CA SER A 23 -1.12 2.47 -10.78
C SER A 23 -2.11 1.48 -11.39
N PHE A 24 -2.54 0.48 -10.63
CA PHE A 24 -3.59 -0.48 -10.95
C PHE A 24 -4.41 -0.74 -9.68
N SER A 25 -5.50 -1.48 -9.82
CA SER A 25 -6.36 -1.82 -8.69
C SER A 25 -5.65 -2.70 -7.68
N CYS A 26 -5.31 -2.13 -6.52
CA CYS A 26 -4.75 -2.84 -5.38
C CYS A 26 -4.85 -1.97 -4.13
N TYR A 27 -4.37 -2.50 -3.01
CA TYR A 27 -4.11 -1.66 -1.85
C TYR A 27 -2.84 -0.84 -2.05
N HIS A 28 -2.87 0.39 -1.57
CA HIS A 28 -1.76 1.33 -1.59
C HIS A 28 -1.45 1.79 -0.17
N LEU A 29 -0.15 1.94 0.09
CA LEU A 29 0.34 2.73 1.21
C LEU A 29 0.80 4.08 0.66
N ILE A 30 0.08 5.14 1.00
CA ILE A 30 0.42 6.52 0.62
C ILE A 30 0.97 7.22 1.86
N VAL A 31 2.23 7.64 1.80
CA VAL A 31 2.94 8.31 2.89
C VAL A 31 3.14 9.77 2.52
N LEU A 32 2.41 10.65 3.19
CA LEU A 32 2.50 12.10 2.97
C LEU A 32 3.09 12.76 4.22
N THR A 33 4.10 13.59 4.02
CA THR A 33 4.74 14.37 5.08
C THR A 33 4.60 15.85 4.78
N ALA A 34 4.13 16.61 5.75
CA ALA A 34 3.96 18.05 5.63
C ALA A 34 4.09 18.75 7.00
N ARG A 35 4.12 20.07 6.96
CA ARG A 35 4.09 20.96 8.12
C ARG A 35 3.02 22.02 7.94
N ALA A 36 2.48 22.45 9.06
CA ALA A 36 1.62 23.60 9.16
C ALA A 36 2.05 24.47 10.35
N LYS A 37 2.10 25.78 10.15
CA LYS A 37 2.42 26.76 11.19
C LYS A 37 1.22 27.09 12.05
N SER A 38 1.44 27.23 13.35
CA SER A 38 0.43 27.82 14.23
C SER A 38 0.15 29.29 13.87
N GLU A 39 -0.99 29.81 14.33
CA GLU A 39 -1.40 31.22 14.21
C GLU A 39 -0.22 32.19 14.43
N ARG A 40 0.47 32.08 15.57
CA ARG A 40 1.60 32.97 15.94
C ARG A 40 2.83 32.85 15.03
N GLN A 41 2.98 31.73 14.33
CA GLN A 41 4.08 31.51 13.38
C GLN A 41 3.71 31.97 11.96
N ALA A 42 2.41 32.09 11.65
CA ALA A 42 1.93 32.57 10.36
C ALA A 42 2.13 34.09 10.22
N SER A 43 1.65 34.88 11.19
CA SER A 43 1.98 36.31 11.34
C SER A 43 1.57 36.84 12.71
N GLU A 44 2.09 38.01 13.13
CA GLU A 44 1.73 38.64 14.41
C GLU A 44 0.23 38.96 14.55
N ASN A 45 -0.49 39.13 13.42
CA ASN A 45 -1.92 39.46 13.39
C ASN A 45 -2.77 38.33 12.80
N ALA A 46 -2.21 37.14 12.60
CA ALA A 46 -2.99 35.99 12.14
C ALA A 46 -4.05 35.65 13.19
N THR A 47 -5.25 35.28 12.75
CA THR A 47 -6.35 34.84 13.61
C THR A 47 -6.69 33.36 13.40
N ASP A 48 -5.88 32.68 12.61
CA ASP A 48 -6.06 31.30 12.16
C ASP A 48 -4.68 30.67 11.92
N ASP A 49 -4.56 29.37 12.14
CA ASP A 49 -3.38 28.58 11.82
C ASP A 49 -3.38 28.10 10.37
N GLU A 50 -2.23 27.60 9.91
CA GLU A 50 -2.14 26.90 8.64
C GLU A 50 -2.85 25.53 8.76
N ASP A 51 -3.62 25.14 7.75
CA ASP A 51 -4.25 23.82 7.64
C ASP A 51 -3.95 23.21 6.26
N LEU A 52 -3.73 21.91 6.20
CA LEU A 52 -3.64 21.14 4.96
C LEU A 52 -4.50 19.89 5.02
N ILE A 53 -5.48 19.82 4.13
CA ILE A 53 -6.38 18.69 3.92
C ILE A 53 -5.88 17.84 2.76
N VAL A 54 -6.05 16.53 2.87
CA VAL A 54 -5.70 15.55 1.84
C VAL A 54 -6.95 14.88 1.29
N LYS A 55 -7.06 14.80 -0.03
CA LYS A 55 -8.06 13.98 -0.72
C LYS A 55 -7.35 13.02 -1.68
N ILE A 56 -7.83 11.79 -1.77
CA ILE A 56 -7.25 10.75 -2.63
C ILE A 56 -8.37 10.25 -3.55
N ASP A 57 -8.26 10.47 -4.85
CA ASP A 57 -9.33 10.19 -5.83
C ASP A 57 -10.70 10.76 -5.42
N GLY A 58 -10.68 11.98 -4.87
CA GLY A 58 -11.87 12.66 -4.34
C GLY A 58 -12.36 12.14 -2.99
N LYS A 59 -11.87 10.99 -2.51
CA LYS A 59 -12.15 10.47 -1.16
C LYS A 59 -11.55 11.39 -0.10
N THR A 60 -12.31 11.61 0.97
CA THR A 60 -11.93 12.48 2.09
C THR A 60 -11.78 11.68 3.38
N PHE A 61 -10.96 12.19 4.30
CA PHE A 61 -10.66 11.56 5.59
C PHE A 61 -11.06 12.48 6.75
N PRO A 62 -12.37 12.54 7.09
CA PRO A 62 -12.87 13.42 8.14
C PRO A 62 -12.55 12.90 9.53
N LYS A 63 -12.71 13.75 10.54
CA LYS A 63 -12.80 13.32 11.93
C LYS A 63 -13.97 12.33 12.08
N LEU A 64 -13.77 11.22 12.80
CA LEU A 64 -14.83 10.22 12.97
C LEU A 64 -16.09 10.83 13.58
N ASN A 65 -17.25 10.41 13.09
CA ASN A 65 -18.58 10.90 13.47
C ASN A 65 -18.77 12.41 13.20
N SER A 66 -18.08 12.96 12.19
CA SER A 66 -18.16 14.36 11.77
C SER A 66 -17.81 14.48 10.29
N ASP A 67 -18.27 15.55 9.62
CA ASP A 67 -17.82 15.90 8.26
C ASP A 67 -16.57 16.80 8.28
N ARG A 68 -16.00 17.07 9.46
CA ARG A 68 -14.88 18.00 9.62
C ARG A 68 -13.59 17.40 9.05
N LEU A 69 -13.09 18.00 7.96
CA LEU A 69 -11.82 17.63 7.32
C LEU A 69 -10.62 18.32 7.97
N LYS A 70 -10.76 19.61 8.31
CA LYS A 70 -9.73 20.31 9.08
C LYS A 70 -9.59 19.76 10.49
N ASP A 71 -8.39 19.84 11.05
CA ASP A 71 -8.08 19.24 12.35
C ASP A 71 -8.55 17.77 12.49
N SER A 72 -8.70 17.04 11.38
CA SER A 72 -8.90 15.60 11.42
C SER A 72 -7.55 14.92 11.68
N PRO A 73 -7.53 13.67 12.16
CA PRO A 73 -6.29 12.91 12.25
C PRO A 73 -5.53 12.86 10.91
N ALA A 74 -6.26 12.82 9.79
CA ALA A 74 -5.72 12.78 8.43
C ALA A 74 -5.47 14.17 7.80
N ALA A 75 -5.42 15.23 8.61
CA ALA A 75 -5.02 16.58 8.18
C ALA A 75 -3.76 17.05 8.92
N PHE A 76 -3.16 18.13 8.41
CA PHE A 76 -2.07 18.85 9.07
C PHE A 76 -2.62 20.16 9.62
N SER A 77 -2.63 20.31 10.93
CA SER A 77 -3.18 21.48 11.62
C SER A 77 -2.08 22.20 12.38
N GLY A 78 -1.88 23.47 12.07
CA GLY A 78 -0.78 24.27 12.57
C GLY A 78 -0.84 24.53 14.07
N GLY A 79 -2.04 24.60 14.63
CA GLY A 79 -2.30 24.72 16.06
C GLY A 79 -1.85 23.48 16.84
N GLY A 80 -1.79 22.31 16.17
CA GLY A 80 -1.23 21.09 16.74
C GLY A 80 0.24 20.84 16.38
N LEU A 81 0.68 21.26 15.20
CA LEU A 81 2.01 20.95 14.68
C LEU A 81 3.08 21.97 15.04
N HIS A 82 2.72 23.26 15.17
CA HIS A 82 3.67 24.35 15.41
C HIS A 82 4.89 24.31 14.46
N ASN A 83 4.64 24.06 13.17
CA ASN A 83 5.65 23.94 12.11
C ASN A 83 6.62 22.73 12.27
N LEU A 84 6.25 21.73 13.08
CA LEU A 84 6.97 20.46 13.15
C LEU A 84 6.38 19.46 12.14
N SER A 85 7.23 18.56 11.67
CA SER A 85 6.87 17.56 10.67
C SER A 85 5.90 16.53 11.24
N LYS A 86 4.89 16.19 10.44
CA LYS A 86 3.98 15.06 10.65
C LYS A 86 3.96 14.21 9.39
N SER A 87 3.81 12.91 9.55
CA SER A 87 3.57 11.97 8.45
C SER A 87 2.23 11.28 8.61
N ILE A 88 1.49 11.18 7.51
CA ILE A 88 0.21 10.47 7.42
C ILE A 88 0.38 9.31 6.46
N TYR A 89 0.09 8.11 6.95
CA TYR A 89 0.13 6.85 6.24
C TYR A 89 -1.32 6.45 5.93
N PHE A 90 -1.72 6.62 4.67
CA PHE A 90 -3.03 6.16 4.21
C PHE A 90 -2.89 4.72 3.70
N LEU A 91 -3.64 3.82 4.31
CA LEU A 91 -3.80 2.45 3.86
C LEU A 91 -5.17 2.35 3.17
N THR A 92 -5.19 2.42 1.85
CA THR A 92 -6.41 2.56 1.05
C THR A 92 -6.32 1.73 -0.22
N CYS A 93 -7.43 1.20 -0.70
CA CYS A 93 -7.48 0.54 -2.00
C CYS A 93 -7.92 1.55 -3.07
N LEU A 94 -7.10 1.71 -4.09
CA LEU A 94 -7.42 2.52 -5.27
C LEU A 94 -7.82 1.61 -6.43
N LYS A 95 -8.71 2.11 -7.30
CA LYS A 95 -9.23 1.37 -8.45
C LYS A 95 -8.83 2.03 -9.75
N GLY A 96 -8.41 1.22 -10.70
CA GLY A 96 -8.07 1.63 -12.06
C GLY A 96 -6.64 2.14 -12.17
N ARG A 97 -6.41 2.95 -13.22
CA ARG A 97 -5.07 3.35 -13.63
C ARG A 97 -4.60 4.69 -13.11
N GLU A 98 -5.44 5.72 -13.26
CA GLU A 98 -5.04 7.11 -13.07
C GLU A 98 -5.57 7.61 -11.72
N HIS A 99 -4.66 8.11 -10.89
CA HIS A 99 -4.96 8.54 -9.54
C HIS A 99 -4.52 9.98 -9.29
N SER A 100 -5.16 10.61 -8.32
CA SER A 100 -4.90 11.99 -7.92
C SER A 100 -4.89 12.14 -6.40
N ILE A 101 -3.92 12.89 -5.90
CA ILE A 101 -3.89 13.39 -4.53
C ILE A 101 -4.06 14.90 -4.59
N ILE A 102 -5.11 15.39 -3.93
CA ILE A 102 -5.36 16.81 -3.79
C ILE A 102 -4.93 17.24 -2.40
N LEU A 103 -4.05 18.23 -2.36
CA LEU A 103 -3.65 18.96 -1.15
C LEU A 103 -4.38 20.30 -1.17
N GLU A 104 -5.17 20.58 -0.15
CA GLU A 104 -6.04 21.77 -0.12
C GLU A 104 -5.88 22.51 1.22
N THR A 105 -5.65 23.81 1.17
CA THR A 105 -5.61 24.66 2.36
C THR A 105 -7.03 25.13 2.69
N ASP A 106 -7.33 25.36 3.96
CA ASP A 106 -8.70 25.62 4.41
C ASP A 106 -9.26 27.00 4.00
N LYS A 107 -8.38 28.00 3.78
CA LYS A 107 -8.73 29.38 3.38
C LYS A 107 -7.70 29.98 2.42
N ASP A 108 -8.11 31.04 1.72
CA ASP A 108 -7.24 31.92 0.93
C ASP A 108 -7.09 33.26 1.67
N PRO A 109 -5.86 33.79 1.89
CA PRO A 109 -4.56 33.20 1.60
C PRO A 109 -4.02 32.40 2.79
N ASN A 110 -4.23 31.09 2.82
CA ASN A 110 -3.55 30.18 3.75
C ASN A 110 -2.52 29.33 3.00
N THR A 111 -1.50 28.87 3.72
CA THR A 111 -0.42 28.08 3.14
C THR A 111 -0.12 26.87 3.99
N ALA A 112 0.52 25.86 3.42
CA ALA A 112 1.16 24.80 4.19
C ALA A 112 2.46 24.38 3.51
N THR A 113 3.36 23.72 4.24
CA THR A 113 4.60 23.23 3.65
C THR A 113 4.48 21.73 3.37
N PHE A 114 4.40 21.37 2.10
CA PHE A 114 4.60 20.00 1.64
C PHE A 114 6.08 19.63 1.79
N GLU A 115 6.39 18.44 2.31
CA GLU A 115 7.77 17.93 2.40
C GLU A 115 8.02 16.76 1.47
N SER A 116 7.17 15.74 1.51
CA SER A 116 7.33 14.56 0.66
C SER A 116 6.07 13.75 0.49
N LEU A 117 5.97 13.03 -0.61
CA LEU A 117 4.95 12.02 -0.90
C LEU A 117 5.63 10.76 -1.44
N GLN A 118 5.26 9.60 -0.89
CA GLN A 118 5.64 8.30 -1.42
C GLN A 118 4.37 7.44 -1.57
N VAL A 119 4.26 6.72 -2.68
CA VAL A 119 3.15 5.79 -2.93
C VAL A 119 3.72 4.42 -3.19
N TYR A 120 3.24 3.44 -2.44
CA TYR A 120 3.60 2.04 -2.59
C TYR A 120 2.38 1.22 -2.95
N THR A 121 2.54 0.23 -3.83
CA THR A 121 1.59 -0.88 -3.92
C THR A 121 1.88 -1.88 -2.82
N ILE A 122 0.83 -2.44 -2.24
CA ILE A 122 0.93 -3.46 -1.21
C ILE A 122 -0.07 -4.58 -1.49
N ASP A 123 0.36 -5.79 -1.16
CA ASP A 123 -0.51 -6.95 -1.12
C ASP A 123 -1.00 -7.11 0.32
N LEU A 124 -2.31 -7.03 0.51
CA LEU A 124 -2.99 -7.22 1.78
C LEU A 124 -3.84 -8.50 1.78
N LEU A 125 -3.42 -9.55 1.08
CA LEU A 125 -4.12 -10.84 1.12
C LEU A 125 -4.01 -11.53 2.50
N ASP A 126 -2.93 -11.26 3.22
CA ASP A 126 -2.74 -11.69 4.60
C ASP A 126 -3.56 -10.85 5.57
N LYS A 127 -3.94 -11.47 6.69
CA LYS A 127 -4.67 -10.80 7.77
C LYS A 127 -3.82 -9.79 8.52
N THR A 128 -2.52 -9.75 8.23
CA THR A 128 -1.54 -8.93 8.95
C THR A 128 -0.71 -8.12 7.98
N PHE A 129 -0.37 -6.90 8.37
CA PHE A 129 0.52 -6.04 7.62
C PHE A 129 1.56 -5.42 8.55
N THR A 130 2.84 -5.62 8.25
CA THR A 130 3.95 -5.05 9.02
C THR A 130 4.69 -4.03 8.18
N LEU A 131 4.96 -2.87 8.78
CA LEU A 131 5.67 -1.76 8.15
C LEU A 131 6.86 -1.35 9.01
N GLU A 132 8.06 -1.44 8.43
CA GLU A 132 9.23 -0.75 8.97
C GLU A 132 9.12 0.75 8.68
N VAL A 133 9.13 1.57 9.72
CA VAL A 133 8.94 3.02 9.62
C VAL A 133 10.24 3.76 9.85
N ASN A 134 10.97 3.40 10.92
CA ASN A 134 12.24 4.01 11.32
C ASN A 134 12.26 5.56 11.35
N GLN A 135 11.13 6.18 11.69
CA GLN A 135 11.00 7.63 11.76
C GLN A 135 11.27 8.11 13.18
N GLN A 136 12.03 9.21 13.31
CA GLN A 136 12.22 9.93 14.58
C GLN A 136 11.38 11.21 14.58
N ALA A 137 10.70 11.50 15.69
CA ALA A 137 10.01 12.76 15.86
C ALA A 137 11.02 13.91 16.02
N GLU A 138 10.74 15.06 15.42
CA GLU A 138 11.51 16.28 15.69
C GLU A 138 11.42 16.71 17.16
N ASP A 139 12.31 17.57 17.63
CA ASP A 139 12.23 18.02 19.01
C ASP A 139 11.06 19.00 19.21
N GLY A 140 10.08 18.65 20.04
CA GLY A 140 8.91 19.50 20.29
C GLY A 140 7.94 18.93 21.31
N ASP A 141 6.97 19.73 21.73
CA ASP A 141 6.06 19.44 22.84
C ASP A 141 4.70 18.94 22.32
N ARG A 142 4.22 17.82 22.88
CA ARG A 142 2.85 17.27 22.79
C ARG A 142 2.07 17.47 21.49
N ARG A 143 2.59 16.95 20.38
CA ARG A 143 2.01 17.16 19.06
C ARG A 143 1.69 15.87 18.34
N SER A 144 0.81 15.95 17.34
CA SER A 144 0.62 14.87 16.37
C SER A 144 1.93 14.67 15.58
N TRP A 145 2.36 13.42 15.43
CA TRP A 145 3.62 13.09 14.77
C TRP A 145 3.41 12.09 13.63
N ILE A 146 2.75 10.97 13.91
CA ILE A 146 2.41 9.97 12.90
C ILE A 146 0.92 9.65 13.00
N THR A 147 0.24 9.61 11.86
CA THR A 147 -1.13 9.10 11.76
C THR A 147 -1.19 7.97 10.74
N PHE A 148 -1.85 6.88 11.09
CA PHE A 148 -2.29 5.86 10.15
C PHE A 148 -3.80 6.02 9.92
N ALA A 149 -4.18 6.25 8.66
CA ALA A 149 -5.57 6.27 8.22
C ALA A 149 -5.86 4.94 7.52
N LEU A 150 -6.60 4.05 8.18
CA LEU A 150 -7.01 2.76 7.66
C LEU A 150 -8.38 2.92 7.02
N ASP A 151 -8.42 2.83 5.69
CA ASP A 151 -9.60 3.17 4.91
C ASP A 151 -10.40 1.92 4.52
N ASP A 152 -11.62 1.84 5.04
CA ASP A 152 -12.53 0.70 4.85
C ASP A 152 -11.91 -0.66 5.25
N LEU A 153 -11.18 -0.66 6.37
CA LEU A 153 -10.45 -1.82 6.88
C LEU A 153 -10.89 -2.16 8.30
N PRO A 154 -11.09 -3.45 8.64
CA PRO A 154 -11.25 -3.86 10.03
C PRO A 154 -9.91 -3.74 10.78
N LEU A 155 -9.93 -3.59 12.10
CA LEU A 155 -8.70 -3.58 12.90
C LEU A 155 -8.88 -4.37 14.19
N LYS A 156 -8.25 -5.54 14.29
CA LYS A 156 -8.26 -6.36 15.50
C LYS A 156 -7.24 -5.87 16.51
N SER A 157 -6.01 -5.62 16.08
CA SER A 157 -4.97 -5.04 16.93
C SER A 157 -3.91 -4.28 16.13
N ALA A 158 -3.25 -3.33 16.79
CA ALA A 158 -2.05 -2.67 16.27
C ALA A 158 -0.88 -2.88 17.24
N THR A 159 0.31 -3.09 16.70
CA THR A 159 1.51 -3.48 17.46
C THR A 159 2.68 -2.55 17.09
N PRO A 160 2.76 -1.35 17.68
CA PRO A 160 3.91 -0.47 17.47
C PRO A 160 5.15 -0.96 18.22
N THR A 161 6.31 -0.77 17.60
CA THR A 161 7.64 -0.90 18.21
C THR A 161 8.28 0.49 18.30
N LEU A 162 8.46 0.99 19.52
CA LEU A 162 8.90 2.35 19.80
C LEU A 162 10.23 2.38 20.58
N THR A 163 11.10 3.32 20.23
CA THR A 163 12.25 3.71 21.06
C THR A 163 12.00 5.07 21.70
N TYR A 164 12.20 5.18 23.02
CA TYR A 164 12.02 6.42 23.76
C TYR A 164 13.04 6.53 24.90
N SER A 165 13.41 7.76 25.26
CA SER A 165 14.48 8.03 26.22
C SER A 165 14.10 8.99 27.34
N ARG A 166 14.58 8.70 28.56
CA ARG A 166 14.74 9.66 29.64
C ARG A 166 15.77 10.71 29.23
N ARG A 167 15.40 11.99 29.36
CA ARG A 167 16.30 13.11 29.11
C ARG A 167 16.32 14.08 30.29
N LYS A 168 17.24 15.04 30.25
CA LYS A 168 17.35 16.08 31.26
C LYS A 168 16.23 17.10 31.04
N ARG A 169 15.46 17.40 32.11
CA ARG A 169 14.27 18.27 32.14
C ARG A 169 13.04 17.64 31.49
N ASP A 170 13.13 17.22 30.24
CA ASP A 170 11.97 16.81 29.46
C ASP A 170 12.28 15.61 28.56
N SER A 171 11.53 14.51 28.73
CA SER A 171 11.85 13.17 28.21
C SER A 171 10.98 12.80 27.00
N ASP A 172 11.37 11.77 26.26
CA ASP A 172 10.55 11.30 25.15
C ASP A 172 9.32 10.57 25.70
N ASP A 173 8.13 11.04 25.35
CA ASP A 173 6.87 10.42 25.70
C ASP A 173 6.02 10.17 24.44
N VAL A 174 5.26 9.08 24.41
CA VAL A 174 4.38 8.73 23.29
C VAL A 174 2.97 8.46 23.80
N LYS A 175 2.01 9.18 23.24
CA LYS A 175 0.57 8.95 23.43
C LYS A 175 0.04 8.27 22.19
N ILE A 176 -0.73 7.21 22.39
CA ILE A 176 -1.41 6.48 21.31
C ILE A 176 -2.91 6.73 21.42
N ILE A 177 -3.52 7.08 20.31
CA ILE A 177 -4.95 7.34 20.19
C ILE A 177 -5.46 6.44 19.07
N ILE A 178 -6.53 5.68 19.32
CA ILE A 178 -7.21 4.87 18.30
C ILE A 178 -8.65 5.33 18.25
N ASN A 179 -9.11 5.77 17.08
CA ASN A 179 -10.47 6.32 16.86
C ASN A 179 -10.88 7.40 17.88
N GLY A 180 -9.93 8.27 18.27
CA GLY A 180 -10.14 9.32 19.28
C GLY A 180 -10.06 8.84 20.73
N GLU A 181 -9.95 7.53 20.98
CA GLU A 181 -9.78 6.96 22.31
C GLU A 181 -8.30 6.83 22.67
N VAL A 182 -7.90 7.51 23.75
CA VAL A 182 -6.53 7.43 24.27
C VAL A 182 -6.28 6.03 24.86
N GLN A 183 -5.27 5.35 24.35
CA GLN A 183 -4.81 4.05 24.85
C GLN A 183 -3.94 4.29 26.09
N ARG A 184 -4.58 4.47 27.25
CA ARG A 184 -3.95 4.90 28.51
C ARG A 184 -3.07 3.81 29.11
N ASN A 185 -1.97 4.18 29.77
CA ASN A 185 -1.16 3.24 30.56
C ASN A 185 -1.74 3.06 31.98
N ILE A 186 -2.23 1.85 32.28
CA ILE A 186 -2.89 1.52 33.57
C ILE A 186 -1.91 1.63 34.76
N LEU A 187 -0.60 1.56 34.51
CA LEU A 187 0.44 1.61 35.54
C LEU A 187 0.92 3.03 35.87
N THR A 188 0.40 4.05 35.18
CA THR A 188 0.85 5.44 35.36
C THR A 188 -0.05 6.22 36.32
N ASN A 189 0.55 7.15 37.08
CA ASN A 189 -0.18 8.04 37.98
C ASN A 189 -0.98 9.11 37.20
N ILE A 190 -1.79 9.91 37.91
CA ILE A 190 -2.63 10.98 37.32
C ILE A 190 -1.82 12.00 36.49
N LYS A 191 -0.50 12.11 36.66
CA LYS A 191 0.33 13.06 35.88
C LYS A 191 0.69 12.54 34.48
N HIS A 192 0.71 11.23 34.27
CA HIS A 192 1.14 10.61 33.01
C HIS A 192 0.11 9.67 32.37
N PHE A 193 -1.10 9.57 32.92
CA PHE A 193 -2.14 8.62 32.46
C PHE A 193 -2.54 8.71 30.98
N LEU A 194 -2.29 9.85 30.33
CA LEU A 194 -2.55 10.06 28.91
C LEU A 194 -1.38 9.65 28.00
N TRP A 195 -0.23 9.30 28.56
CA TRP A 195 0.97 8.87 27.84
C TRP A 195 1.14 7.37 28.00
N ARG A 196 1.25 6.65 26.88
CA ARG A 196 1.42 5.18 26.92
C ARG A 196 2.86 4.83 27.28
N PHE A 197 3.81 5.49 26.60
CA PHE A 197 5.24 5.37 26.83
C PHE A 197 5.77 6.65 27.46
N VAL A 198 6.51 6.53 28.56
CA VAL A 198 6.97 7.68 29.35
C VAL A 198 8.45 7.57 29.66
N GLY A 199 9.27 8.39 29.01
CA GLY A 199 10.72 8.37 29.16
C GLY A 199 11.17 8.73 30.57
N PHE A 200 10.43 9.61 31.26
CA PHE A 200 10.75 9.97 32.66
C PHE A 200 10.70 8.80 33.63
N LEU A 201 9.94 7.73 33.32
CA LEU A 201 9.85 6.53 34.17
C LEU A 201 11.03 5.57 33.96
N LEU A 202 11.86 5.75 32.93
CA LEU A 202 13.01 4.90 32.67
C LEU A 202 14.11 5.11 33.73
N PRO A 203 14.84 4.05 34.13
CA PRO A 203 15.98 4.17 35.05
C PRO A 203 17.07 5.09 34.49
N LYS A 204 17.72 5.88 35.35
CA LYS A 204 18.83 6.74 34.91
C LYS A 204 20.01 5.96 34.31
N LEU A 205 20.25 4.73 34.77
CA LEU A 205 21.30 3.84 34.26
C LEU A 205 20.96 3.23 32.89
N PHE A 206 19.68 3.13 32.56
CA PHE A 206 19.17 2.61 31.28
C PHE A 206 18.16 3.60 30.72
N PRO A 207 18.62 4.78 30.29
CA PRO A 207 17.75 5.90 29.98
C PRO A 207 17.04 5.75 28.63
N THR A 208 17.25 4.66 27.89
CA THR A 208 16.61 4.41 26.60
C THR A 208 16.03 3.01 26.60
N LYS A 209 14.81 2.86 26.08
CA LYS A 209 14.16 1.57 25.91
C LYS A 209 13.57 1.48 24.50
N THR A 210 13.68 0.29 23.90
CA THR A 210 12.87 -0.10 22.74
C THR A 210 11.87 -1.14 23.22
N GLU A 211 10.60 -0.94 22.93
CA GLU A 211 9.52 -1.83 23.37
C GLU A 211 8.48 -2.00 22.28
N THR A 212 7.93 -3.22 22.20
CA THR A 212 6.84 -3.60 21.32
C THR A 212 5.62 -3.91 22.18
N GLU A 213 4.47 -3.38 21.83
CA GLU A 213 3.25 -3.55 22.62
C GLU A 213 2.04 -3.83 21.73
N ILE A 214 1.22 -4.83 22.07
CA ILE A 214 0.01 -5.18 21.32
C ILE A 214 -1.19 -4.40 21.89
N LEU A 215 -1.85 -3.62 21.04
CA LEU A 215 -3.04 -2.85 21.35
C LEU A 215 -4.26 -3.53 20.72
N THR A 216 -5.02 -4.28 21.52
CA THR A 216 -6.24 -4.96 21.04
C THR A 216 -7.44 -4.01 21.06
N VAL A 217 -8.10 -3.83 19.91
CA VAL A 217 -9.22 -2.90 19.75
C VAL A 217 -10.48 -3.50 19.11
N SER A 218 -10.35 -4.55 18.28
CA SER A 218 -11.49 -5.27 17.66
C SER A 218 -12.56 -4.38 17.00
N LEU A 219 -12.12 -3.56 16.05
CA LEU A 219 -12.95 -2.66 15.26
C LEU A 219 -13.45 -3.35 13.98
N SER A 220 -14.74 -3.15 13.66
CA SER A 220 -15.36 -3.61 12.41
C SER A 220 -14.88 -2.78 11.22
N GLN A 221 -14.96 -3.34 10.01
CA GLN A 221 -14.63 -2.63 8.77
C GLN A 221 -15.18 -1.20 8.72
N GLY A 222 -14.30 -0.24 8.42
CA GLY A 222 -14.63 1.16 8.25
C GLY A 222 -13.38 2.03 8.22
N LEU A 223 -13.57 3.35 8.33
CA LEU A 223 -12.47 4.29 8.48
C LEU A 223 -11.98 4.30 9.94
N HIS A 224 -10.69 4.05 10.13
CA HIS A 224 -10.06 4.07 11.45
C HIS A 224 -8.79 4.92 11.44
N TYR A 225 -8.50 5.51 12.60
CA TYR A 225 -7.27 6.26 12.81
C TYR A 225 -6.49 5.68 13.97
N LEU A 226 -5.18 5.49 13.76
CA LEU A 226 -4.21 5.33 14.82
C LEU A 226 -3.27 6.54 14.80
N GLU A 227 -3.21 7.27 15.90
CA GLU A 227 -2.39 8.47 16.02
C GLU A 227 -1.31 8.25 17.09
N LEU A 228 -0.08 8.61 16.74
CA LEU A 228 1.04 8.72 17.66
C LEU A 228 1.32 10.21 17.88
N HIS A 229 1.11 10.63 19.12
CA HIS A 229 1.49 11.96 19.58
C HIS A 229 2.81 11.87 20.33
N ALA A 230 3.76 12.72 19.97
CA ALA A 230 5.09 12.74 20.52
C ALA A 230 5.29 13.94 21.45
N ASP A 231 5.98 13.68 22.56
CA ASP A 231 6.74 14.67 23.30
C ASP A 231 8.24 14.39 23.08
N ARG A 232 9.02 15.44 22.84
CA ARG A 232 10.44 15.38 22.44
C ARG A 232 10.62 14.51 21.18
N MET A 233 11.57 13.57 21.18
CA MET A 233 12.10 12.90 19.98
C MET A 233 12.07 11.36 20.02
N PRO A 234 10.92 10.70 20.30
CA PRO A 234 10.79 9.25 20.19
C PRO A 234 10.98 8.76 18.74
N ILE A 235 11.17 7.45 18.58
CA ILE A 235 11.36 6.79 17.27
C ILE A 235 10.34 5.66 17.13
N LEU A 236 9.60 5.65 16.01
CA LEU A 236 8.75 4.53 15.61
C LEU A 236 9.60 3.67 14.69
N LYS A 237 9.97 2.49 15.17
CA LYS A 237 10.79 1.54 14.41
C LYS A 237 9.92 0.78 13.42
N GLU A 238 8.81 0.25 13.90
CA GLU A 238 7.93 -0.63 13.16
C GLU A 238 6.50 -0.49 13.70
N ILE A 239 5.52 -0.79 12.86
CA ILE A 239 4.16 -1.07 13.30
C ILE A 239 3.62 -2.29 12.54
N ALA A 240 2.91 -3.17 13.26
CA ALA A 240 2.14 -4.24 12.65
C ALA A 240 0.64 -4.04 12.91
N PHE A 241 -0.18 -4.31 11.91
CA PHE A 241 -1.64 -4.34 12.01
C PHE A 241 -2.12 -5.79 11.85
N ASP A 242 -3.00 -6.24 12.74
CA ASP A 242 -3.80 -7.45 12.57
C ASP A 242 -5.23 -7.01 12.24
N PHE A 243 -5.68 -7.29 11.03
CA PHE A 243 -7.02 -7.00 10.54
C PHE A 243 -8.04 -8.07 10.97
N GLY A 244 -7.57 -9.20 11.54
CA GLY A 244 -8.38 -10.35 11.98
C GLY A 244 -9.00 -11.19 10.86
N THR A 245 -9.16 -10.60 9.68
CA THR A 245 -9.67 -11.17 8.43
C THR A 245 -8.83 -10.66 7.27
N SER A 246 -8.87 -11.33 6.12
CA SER A 246 -8.23 -10.79 4.93
C SER A 246 -8.98 -9.52 4.53
N PRO A 247 -8.27 -8.38 4.38
CA PRO A 247 -8.83 -7.14 3.86
C PRO A 247 -9.73 -7.36 2.64
N PRO A 248 -10.90 -6.69 2.60
CA PRO A 248 -11.84 -6.86 1.50
C PRO A 248 -11.27 -6.30 0.20
N ILE A 249 -11.60 -6.92 -0.93
CA ILE A 249 -11.36 -6.30 -2.24
C ILE A 249 -12.57 -5.40 -2.53
N PRO A 250 -12.39 -4.11 -2.90
CA PRO A 250 -13.51 -3.21 -3.17
C PRO A 250 -14.46 -3.73 -4.25
N GLU A 251 -15.72 -3.31 -4.16
CA GLU A 251 -16.73 -3.66 -5.13
C GLU A 251 -16.33 -3.22 -6.55
N GLY A 252 -16.55 -4.12 -7.52
CA GLY A 252 -16.27 -3.84 -8.92
C GLY A 252 -14.79 -3.96 -9.30
N VAL A 253 -13.91 -4.41 -8.42
CA VAL A 253 -12.61 -4.99 -8.79
C VAL A 253 -12.83 -6.49 -9.07
N PRO A 254 -12.36 -7.03 -10.22
CA PRO A 254 -12.55 -8.44 -10.55
C PRO A 254 -11.91 -9.39 -9.52
N THR A 255 -12.54 -10.54 -9.29
CA THR A 255 -12.04 -11.57 -8.37
C THR A 255 -12.11 -12.97 -9.01
N VAL A 256 -11.49 -13.97 -8.37
CA VAL A 256 -11.53 -15.35 -8.87
C VAL A 256 -12.95 -15.90 -9.00
N ASP A 257 -13.87 -15.50 -8.12
CA ASP A 257 -15.26 -15.94 -8.14
C ASP A 257 -16.17 -15.00 -8.95
N ASN A 258 -15.75 -13.77 -9.20
CA ASN A 258 -16.42 -12.81 -10.10
C ASN A 258 -15.39 -12.17 -11.07
N PRO A 259 -14.95 -12.89 -12.12
CA PRO A 259 -13.84 -12.46 -12.97
C PRO A 259 -14.29 -11.52 -14.11
N LYS A 260 -15.49 -10.95 -14.02
CA LYS A 260 -16.06 -10.12 -15.08
C LYS A 260 -15.14 -8.94 -15.38
N TRP A 261 -14.72 -8.79 -16.63
CA TRP A 261 -13.93 -7.64 -17.05
C TRP A 261 -14.75 -6.36 -17.03
N THR A 262 -14.12 -5.28 -16.62
CA THR A 262 -14.74 -3.98 -16.36
C THR A 262 -14.54 -2.98 -17.49
N GLY A 263 -13.74 -3.33 -18.51
CA GLY A 263 -13.42 -2.46 -19.64
C GLY A 263 -11.96 -1.99 -19.66
N ASP A 264 -11.22 -2.20 -18.57
CA ASP A 264 -9.78 -1.90 -18.47
C ASP A 264 -9.09 -3.01 -17.66
N PHE A 265 -7.89 -3.44 -18.08
CA PHE A 265 -7.09 -4.42 -17.34
C PHE A 265 -6.34 -3.81 -16.14
N TYR A 266 -6.23 -2.48 -16.06
CA TYR A 266 -5.77 -1.81 -14.84
C TYR A 266 -6.79 -1.88 -13.69
N ASP A 267 -8.03 -2.30 -13.97
CA ASP A 267 -8.99 -2.66 -12.93
C ASP A 267 -8.70 -4.03 -12.29
N ASP A 268 -7.89 -4.88 -12.91
CA ASP A 268 -7.44 -6.14 -12.32
C ASP A 268 -6.26 -5.89 -11.36
N THR A 269 -6.22 -6.65 -10.26
CA THR A 269 -4.99 -6.82 -9.46
C THR A 269 -3.92 -7.58 -10.28
N GLU A 270 -2.66 -7.54 -9.86
CA GLU A 270 -1.60 -8.31 -10.54
C GLU A 270 -1.92 -9.81 -10.60
N VAL A 271 -2.45 -10.38 -9.52
CA VAL A 271 -2.87 -11.79 -9.46
C VAL A 271 -3.96 -12.07 -10.47
N MET A 272 -4.98 -11.19 -10.55
CA MET A 272 -6.09 -11.36 -11.49
C MET A 272 -5.62 -11.24 -12.95
N LEU A 273 -4.78 -10.25 -13.25
CA LEU A 273 -4.24 -10.06 -14.60
C LEU A 273 -3.35 -11.24 -15.02
N LEU A 274 -2.46 -11.69 -14.13
CA LEU A 274 -1.63 -12.87 -14.38
C LEU A 274 -2.47 -14.14 -14.54
N ALA A 275 -3.53 -14.32 -13.75
CA ALA A 275 -4.44 -15.46 -13.85
C ALA A 275 -5.14 -15.49 -15.22
N ARG A 276 -5.58 -14.33 -15.73
CA ARG A 276 -6.15 -14.18 -17.08
C ARG A 276 -5.16 -14.62 -18.14
N THR A 277 -3.93 -14.13 -18.07
CA THR A 277 -2.90 -14.51 -19.05
C THR A 277 -2.58 -16.00 -18.97
N ILE A 278 -2.35 -16.57 -17.78
CA ILE A 278 -2.11 -18.01 -17.63
C ILE A 278 -3.30 -18.83 -18.17
N TYR A 279 -4.53 -18.40 -17.92
CA TYR A 279 -5.72 -19.06 -18.44
C TYR A 279 -5.82 -19.00 -19.98
N GLY A 280 -5.48 -17.86 -20.58
CA GLY A 280 -5.42 -17.70 -22.03
C GLY A 280 -4.33 -18.55 -22.70
N GLU A 281 -3.14 -18.58 -22.09
CA GLU A 281 -1.96 -19.25 -22.67
C GLU A 281 -1.89 -20.75 -22.36
N ALA A 282 -2.37 -21.17 -21.19
CA ALA A 282 -2.17 -22.54 -20.66
C ALA A 282 -3.40 -23.10 -19.93
N GLY A 283 -4.60 -22.53 -20.11
CA GLY A 283 -5.80 -22.93 -19.37
C GLY A 283 -6.15 -24.43 -19.50
N GLY A 284 -5.88 -25.03 -20.67
CA GLY A 284 -6.10 -26.46 -20.95
C GLY A 284 -4.92 -27.37 -20.61
N GLU A 285 -3.79 -26.82 -20.16
CA GLU A 285 -2.56 -27.56 -19.89
C GLU A 285 -2.49 -28.07 -18.44
N PRO A 286 -1.60 -29.03 -18.13
CA PRO A 286 -1.33 -29.45 -16.77
C PRO A 286 -0.92 -28.28 -15.85
N LYS A 287 -1.19 -28.42 -14.55
CA LYS A 287 -0.88 -27.40 -13.54
C LYS A 287 0.56 -26.88 -13.59
N GLU A 288 1.51 -27.77 -13.82
CA GLU A 288 2.94 -27.41 -13.90
C GLU A 288 3.24 -26.48 -15.08
N ALA A 289 2.56 -26.63 -16.22
CA ALA A 289 2.71 -25.73 -17.37
C ALA A 289 2.12 -24.35 -17.07
N LYS A 290 0.99 -24.27 -16.36
CA LYS A 290 0.40 -23.00 -15.88
C LYS A 290 1.35 -22.25 -14.97
N ILE A 291 1.99 -22.95 -14.03
CA ILE A 291 3.04 -22.41 -13.17
C ILE A 291 4.23 -21.94 -14.01
N GLY A 292 4.65 -22.72 -14.99
CA GLY A 292 5.75 -22.35 -15.89
C GLY A 292 5.48 -21.08 -16.69
N VAL A 293 4.26 -20.92 -17.23
CA VAL A 293 3.85 -19.67 -17.89
C VAL A 293 3.92 -18.52 -16.89
N GLY A 294 3.34 -18.67 -15.70
CA GLY A 294 3.40 -17.64 -14.66
C GLY A 294 4.83 -17.21 -14.32
N TRP A 295 5.74 -18.17 -14.14
CA TRP A 295 7.16 -17.93 -13.90
C TRP A 295 7.85 -17.24 -15.07
N ALA A 296 7.55 -17.60 -16.32
CA ALA A 296 8.12 -16.92 -17.47
C ALA A 296 7.72 -15.43 -17.52
N ILE A 297 6.51 -15.08 -17.04
CA ILE A 297 6.09 -13.68 -16.89
C ILE A 297 6.82 -13.01 -15.73
N ARG A 298 6.87 -13.66 -14.56
CA ARG A 298 7.61 -13.16 -13.39
C ARG A 298 9.08 -12.89 -13.71
N ASN A 299 9.74 -13.78 -14.44
CA ASN A 299 11.12 -13.63 -14.88
C ASN A 299 11.33 -12.41 -15.79
N ARG A 300 10.30 -11.94 -16.50
CA ARG A 300 10.34 -10.67 -17.24
C ARG A 300 10.18 -9.46 -16.33
N VAL A 301 9.29 -9.53 -15.35
CA VAL A 301 9.08 -8.48 -14.34
C VAL A 301 10.34 -8.27 -13.50
N GLU A 302 11.02 -9.36 -13.13
CA GLU A 302 12.25 -9.35 -12.33
C GLU A 302 13.53 -9.16 -13.16
N ASP A 303 13.40 -8.88 -14.46
CA ASP A 303 14.57 -8.65 -15.33
C ASP A 303 15.32 -7.39 -14.90
N LEU A 304 16.54 -7.57 -14.38
CA LEU A 304 17.37 -6.46 -13.90
C LEU A 304 17.77 -5.47 -15.01
N ALA A 305 17.75 -5.90 -16.28
CA ALA A 305 17.97 -5.04 -17.43
C ALA A 305 16.72 -4.23 -17.84
N ASN A 306 15.58 -4.48 -17.20
CA ASN A 306 14.29 -3.84 -17.44
C ASN A 306 13.89 -3.86 -18.93
N ARG A 307 14.07 -5.00 -19.60
CA ARG A 307 13.76 -5.15 -21.03
C ARG A 307 12.27 -5.11 -21.36
N TRP A 308 11.40 -5.41 -20.39
CA TRP A 308 9.95 -5.57 -20.60
C TRP A 308 9.08 -4.64 -19.77
N GLY A 309 9.48 -4.35 -18.53
CA GLY A 309 8.69 -3.58 -17.57
C GLY A 309 8.96 -4.05 -16.14
N LYS A 310 8.54 -3.24 -15.17
CA LYS A 310 8.76 -3.47 -13.72
C LYS A 310 7.52 -3.95 -12.97
N THR A 311 6.39 -4.08 -13.66
CA THR A 311 5.13 -4.55 -13.08
C THR A 311 4.49 -5.61 -13.98
N TYR A 312 3.61 -6.43 -13.41
CA TYR A 312 2.87 -7.41 -14.21
C TYR A 312 2.01 -6.72 -15.28
N HIS A 313 1.39 -5.57 -14.98
CA HIS A 313 0.62 -4.80 -15.97
C HIS A 313 1.48 -4.31 -17.13
N GLU A 314 2.67 -3.76 -16.88
CA GLU A 314 3.58 -3.31 -17.95
C GLU A 314 4.03 -4.48 -18.85
N VAL A 315 4.40 -5.61 -18.25
CA VAL A 315 4.87 -6.79 -19.01
C VAL A 315 3.72 -7.45 -19.79
N ILE A 316 2.56 -7.63 -19.16
CA ILE A 316 1.43 -8.34 -19.75
C ILE A 316 0.72 -7.51 -20.82
N LEU A 317 0.58 -6.20 -20.59
CA LEU A 317 -0.17 -5.31 -21.49
C LEU A 317 0.72 -4.66 -22.55
N ALA A 318 2.01 -5.02 -22.64
CA ALA A 318 2.84 -4.67 -23.77
C ALA A 318 2.20 -5.16 -25.08
N GLU A 319 2.19 -4.30 -26.10
CA GLU A 319 1.49 -4.55 -27.35
C GLU A 319 1.95 -5.85 -28.01
N GLY A 320 1.01 -6.75 -28.32
CA GLY A 320 1.29 -8.04 -28.96
C GLY A 320 2.05 -9.05 -28.09
N GLN A 321 2.30 -8.76 -26.81
CA GLN A 321 3.12 -9.62 -25.96
C GLN A 321 2.44 -10.95 -25.62
N TYR A 322 1.12 -10.92 -25.40
CA TYR A 322 0.28 -12.10 -25.16
C TYR A 322 -0.98 -12.01 -26.02
N ASP A 323 -1.05 -12.83 -27.08
CA ASP A 323 -2.11 -12.78 -28.09
C ASP A 323 -3.51 -13.00 -27.47
N SER A 324 -3.58 -13.79 -26.39
CA SER A 324 -4.81 -14.10 -25.67
C SER A 324 -5.56 -12.88 -25.12
N LEU A 325 -4.92 -11.71 -24.99
CA LEU A 325 -5.54 -10.46 -24.53
C LEU A 325 -6.04 -9.56 -25.67
N TRP A 326 -5.53 -9.75 -26.88
CA TRP A 326 -5.72 -8.86 -28.03
C TRP A 326 -6.49 -9.51 -29.19
N ASN A 327 -6.36 -10.82 -29.36
CA ASN A 327 -6.95 -11.55 -30.48
C ASN A 327 -8.46 -11.70 -30.31
N ARG A 328 -9.21 -11.21 -31.30
CA ARG A 328 -10.68 -11.17 -31.32
C ARG A 328 -11.38 -12.50 -31.03
N TRP A 329 -10.69 -13.63 -31.25
CA TRP A 329 -11.26 -14.97 -31.11
C TRP A 329 -11.02 -15.57 -29.72
N THR A 330 -10.05 -15.06 -28.96
CA THR A 330 -9.65 -15.59 -27.65
C THR A 330 -9.90 -14.60 -26.52
N TYR A 331 -9.91 -13.29 -26.80
CA TYR A 331 -9.99 -12.26 -25.76
C TYR A 331 -11.28 -12.33 -24.95
N ASP A 332 -12.44 -12.65 -25.55
CA ASP A 332 -13.72 -12.68 -24.82
C ASP A 332 -13.67 -13.70 -23.68
N LYS A 333 -13.03 -14.86 -23.93
CA LYS A 333 -12.87 -15.93 -22.95
C LYS A 333 -11.93 -15.53 -21.82
N VAL A 334 -10.87 -14.76 -22.11
CA VAL A 334 -9.90 -14.30 -21.09
C VAL A 334 -10.42 -13.12 -20.28
N ARG A 335 -11.13 -12.19 -20.93
CA ARG A 335 -11.81 -11.06 -20.27
C ARG A 335 -12.98 -11.54 -19.41
N ASN A 336 -13.71 -12.55 -19.87
CA ASN A 336 -14.84 -13.11 -19.11
C ASN A 336 -14.76 -14.64 -19.07
N PRO A 337 -13.90 -15.21 -18.19
CA PRO A 337 -13.81 -16.65 -18.02
C PRO A 337 -15.20 -17.27 -17.76
N PRO A 338 -15.65 -18.25 -18.58
CA PRO A 338 -16.99 -18.83 -18.48
C PRO A 338 -17.09 -19.81 -17.30
N ILE A 339 -16.99 -19.31 -16.07
CA ILE A 339 -16.97 -20.08 -14.82
C ILE A 339 -18.28 -20.83 -14.50
N ASN A 340 -19.30 -20.71 -15.35
CA ASN A 340 -20.51 -21.52 -15.28
C ASN A 340 -20.28 -22.93 -15.86
N ASP A 341 -19.33 -23.09 -16.78
CA ASP A 341 -18.87 -24.40 -17.23
C ASP A 341 -17.89 -25.00 -16.19
N PRO A 342 -18.12 -26.21 -15.67
CA PRO A 342 -17.27 -26.79 -14.64
C PRO A 342 -15.79 -26.97 -15.04
N LYS A 343 -15.53 -27.31 -16.31
CA LYS A 343 -14.15 -27.53 -16.80
C LYS A 343 -13.42 -26.19 -16.89
N GLU A 344 -14.07 -25.17 -17.43
CA GLU A 344 -13.51 -23.82 -17.53
C GLU A 344 -13.34 -23.18 -16.15
N LYS A 345 -14.28 -23.40 -15.23
CA LYS A 345 -14.15 -22.98 -13.83
C LYS A 345 -12.93 -23.59 -13.16
N ASN A 346 -12.69 -24.90 -13.36
CA ASN A 346 -11.52 -25.56 -12.81
C ASN A 346 -10.23 -24.99 -13.42
N ALA A 347 -10.19 -24.85 -14.75
CA ALA A 347 -9.05 -24.28 -15.45
C ALA A 347 -8.70 -22.86 -14.96
N TRP A 348 -9.72 -22.00 -14.80
CA TRP A 348 -9.61 -20.65 -14.27
C TRP A 348 -9.09 -20.61 -12.84
N LYS A 349 -9.67 -21.43 -11.94
CA LYS A 349 -9.22 -21.49 -10.54
C LYS A 349 -7.78 -22.01 -10.41
N GLU A 350 -7.38 -22.96 -11.24
CA GLU A 350 -5.99 -23.42 -11.29
C GLU A 350 -5.04 -22.33 -11.81
N SER A 351 -5.45 -21.54 -12.81
CA SER A 351 -4.66 -20.41 -13.30
C SER A 351 -4.51 -19.32 -12.24
N TYR A 352 -5.57 -19.04 -11.48
CA TYR A 352 -5.51 -18.12 -10.35
C TYR A 352 -4.60 -18.63 -9.22
N ASP A 353 -4.73 -19.91 -8.83
CA ASP A 353 -3.85 -20.53 -7.82
C ASP A 353 -2.38 -20.49 -8.26
N ALA A 354 -2.10 -20.73 -9.56
CA ALA A 354 -0.76 -20.62 -10.11
C ALA A 354 -0.25 -19.17 -10.05
N ALA A 355 -1.06 -18.20 -10.50
CA ALA A 355 -0.70 -16.78 -10.46
C ALA A 355 -0.35 -16.31 -9.04
N GLN A 356 -1.20 -16.63 -8.06
CA GLN A 356 -1.01 -16.25 -6.67
C GLN A 356 0.27 -16.86 -6.10
N LYS A 357 0.49 -18.17 -6.28
CA LYS A 357 1.70 -18.83 -5.77
C LYS A 357 2.98 -18.31 -6.41
N VAL A 358 2.93 -17.99 -7.70
CA VAL A 358 4.06 -17.40 -8.43
C VAL A 358 4.34 -16.00 -7.89
N ILE A 359 3.36 -15.12 -7.73
CA ILE A 359 3.56 -13.77 -7.20
C ILE A 359 4.08 -13.82 -5.76
N ASP A 360 3.47 -14.64 -4.91
CA ASP A 360 3.85 -14.79 -3.50
C ASP A 360 5.24 -15.44 -3.30
N GLY A 361 5.85 -16.01 -4.35
CA GLY A 361 7.09 -16.79 -4.23
C GLY A 361 6.94 -18.06 -3.41
N LYS A 362 5.73 -18.65 -3.39
CA LYS A 362 5.40 -19.87 -2.63
C LYS A 362 5.61 -21.15 -3.44
N ILE A 363 6.12 -21.05 -4.67
CA ILE A 363 6.38 -22.19 -5.55
C ILE A 363 7.64 -21.93 -6.39
N ASP A 364 8.53 -22.91 -6.54
CA ASP A 364 9.77 -22.78 -7.30
C ASP A 364 9.52 -22.66 -8.82
N ASP A 365 10.49 -22.10 -9.56
CA ASP A 365 10.45 -21.97 -11.02
C ASP A 365 10.74 -23.31 -11.72
N PRO A 366 9.75 -23.95 -12.39
CA PRO A 366 9.98 -25.20 -13.10
C PRO A 366 10.63 -25.00 -14.47
N THR A 367 10.84 -23.75 -14.92
CA THR A 367 11.26 -23.41 -16.29
C THR A 367 12.76 -23.17 -16.44
N ASN A 368 13.52 -23.21 -15.35
CA ASN A 368 14.94 -22.86 -15.27
C ASN A 368 15.23 -21.40 -15.72
N GLY A 369 14.42 -20.44 -15.28
CA GLY A 369 14.60 -19.02 -15.56
C GLY A 369 14.19 -18.63 -16.98
N ALA A 370 13.24 -19.33 -17.59
CA ALA A 370 12.77 -19.00 -18.93
C ALA A 370 12.04 -17.65 -18.93
N ASN A 371 12.10 -16.95 -20.06
CA ASN A 371 11.41 -15.68 -20.27
C ASN A 371 10.64 -15.66 -21.61
N HIS A 372 10.62 -16.77 -22.35
CA HIS A 372 9.82 -16.97 -23.55
C HIS A 372 9.24 -18.38 -23.56
N PHE A 373 8.10 -18.54 -24.20
CA PHE A 373 7.47 -19.84 -24.39
C PHE A 373 6.62 -19.88 -25.66
N TYR A 374 6.39 -21.08 -26.18
CA TYR A 374 5.43 -21.33 -27.26
C TYR A 374 4.89 -22.76 -27.18
N ALA A 375 3.68 -22.99 -27.73
CA ALA A 375 3.09 -24.32 -27.81
C ALA A 375 3.67 -25.12 -28.99
N THR A 376 3.94 -26.41 -28.82
CA THR A 376 4.40 -27.30 -29.90
C THR A 376 3.38 -27.51 -31.01
N THR A 377 2.14 -27.08 -30.80
CA THR A 377 1.04 -27.13 -31.78
C THR A 377 1.09 -26.00 -32.81
N ILE A 378 1.94 -24.99 -32.61
CA ILE A 378 2.14 -23.88 -33.56
C ILE A 378 3.52 -23.96 -34.24
N PRO A 379 3.71 -23.28 -35.39
CA PRO A 379 5.02 -23.19 -36.02
C PRO A 379 6.08 -22.63 -35.07
N LYS A 380 7.27 -23.24 -35.08
CA LYS A 380 8.40 -22.81 -34.24
C LYS A 380 8.74 -21.34 -34.55
N PRO A 381 8.71 -20.44 -33.56
CA PRO A 381 9.13 -19.05 -33.77
C PRO A 381 10.62 -18.94 -34.12
N ASP A 382 10.99 -17.88 -34.84
CA ASP A 382 12.38 -17.63 -35.24
C ASP A 382 13.32 -17.46 -34.05
N TRP A 383 12.80 -16.88 -32.96
CA TRP A 383 13.55 -16.64 -31.73
C TRP A 383 13.80 -17.93 -30.90
N ALA A 384 13.04 -19.00 -31.15
CA ALA A 384 13.12 -20.27 -30.44
C ALA A 384 14.27 -21.13 -31.01
N ASP A 385 15.50 -20.72 -30.72
CA ASP A 385 16.72 -21.46 -31.01
C ASP A 385 16.92 -22.56 -29.95
N GLU A 386 17.31 -23.78 -30.35
CA GLU A 386 17.53 -24.90 -29.44
C GLU A 386 18.64 -24.64 -28.41
N SER A 387 19.61 -23.77 -28.71
CA SER A 387 20.63 -23.33 -27.73
C SER A 387 20.05 -22.53 -26.55
N LYS A 388 18.84 -21.99 -26.72
CA LYS A 388 18.11 -21.20 -25.71
C LYS A 388 17.00 -22.01 -25.03
N PHE A 389 16.75 -23.23 -25.47
CA PHE A 389 15.76 -24.12 -24.88
C PHE A 389 16.12 -24.44 -23.43
N THR A 390 15.15 -24.33 -22.53
CA THR A 390 15.36 -24.64 -21.12
C THR A 390 14.66 -25.94 -20.71
N THR A 391 13.37 -26.07 -21.03
CA THR A 391 12.56 -27.24 -20.70
C THR A 391 11.27 -27.27 -21.52
N GLN A 392 10.57 -28.40 -21.48
CA GLN A 392 9.22 -28.55 -22.02
C GLN A 392 8.30 -29.13 -20.95
N ILE A 393 7.15 -28.50 -20.74
CA ILE A 393 6.14 -28.94 -19.78
C ILE A 393 4.80 -29.01 -20.52
N GLY A 394 4.22 -30.22 -20.58
CA GLY A 394 3.07 -30.47 -21.45
C GLY A 394 3.44 -30.18 -22.92
N ILE A 395 2.61 -29.38 -23.59
CA ILE A 395 2.88 -28.93 -24.97
C ILE A 395 3.71 -27.65 -25.02
N THR A 396 4.07 -27.04 -23.90
CA THR A 396 4.70 -25.71 -23.85
C THR A 396 6.21 -25.85 -23.77
N ARG A 397 6.94 -25.27 -24.75
CA ARG A 397 8.40 -25.20 -24.77
C ARG A 397 8.89 -23.86 -24.24
N PHE A 398 9.76 -23.88 -23.25
CA PHE A 398 10.30 -22.70 -22.57
C PHE A 398 11.74 -22.41 -23.02
N HIS A 399 12.06 -21.11 -23.15
CA HIS A 399 13.36 -20.63 -23.60
C HIS A 399 13.83 -19.42 -22.78
N LYS A 400 15.14 -19.23 -22.68
CA LYS A 400 15.79 -18.08 -22.02
C LYS A 400 16.58 -17.25 -23.03
N LEU A 401 16.13 -16.01 -23.24
CA LEU A 401 16.68 -15.06 -24.21
C LEU A 401 17.38 -13.87 -23.55
#